data_AF-A0A094K7Z4-F1
#
_entry.id   AF-A0A094K7Z4-F1
#
_cell.length_a   1.000
_cell.length_b   1.000
_cell.length_c   1.000
_cell.angle_alpha   90.00
_cell.angle_beta   90.00
_cell.angle_gamma   90.00
#
_symmetry.space_group_name_H-M   'P 1'
#
loop_
_entity.id
_entity.type
_entity.pdbx_description
1 polymer ?
#
loop_
_entity_poly.entity_id
_entity_poly.type
_entity_poly.pdbx_seq_one_letter_code
_entity_poly.pdbx_strand_id
1 'polypeptide(L)'
;FLSTVEKSRQKYKPASLTVEFVPFFYQCFQESEHLKESLKCCLLHLFGAIVAGGQRNALQAVSPATMEVLMRVLADCDNWDDRNPEEVSRKAELTLKCLTEVVHILLTSSSDQRQVETSTILENYFKLLNSDHSALPNPRRCRQWESRFIALQIQMLNTITAMLDCTDRPVLQAIFLNSNCFEHLIRLLQNCKVFQGHLDCLAVSTIQALTAVMHKSPAAKEVFKERIGYAHIYEVLKSLGQPSRELLEELMNMAVEGDHMAVGILGISNVQPLLLLIQWLPELESHDLQIFISNWLRRICCINRQSRATCVNANMVIRIIQTLNSHSALHCTCAENLIALLGSLGSQSMGSEELLQLIRLLRTEEPKQAHPYVVPVMRAILAMARKQGMASALQYFNLYHSMAGIAVPSIHKWPGSAFSFNAWLCLDQDRVDPSATSKSGKRKQLY
;
A
#
# COMPACT_ATOMS: atom_id res chain seq x y z
N PHE A 1 12.79 11.22 19.63
CA PHE A 1 12.48 12.51 18.99
C PHE A 1 11.90 13.44 20.03
N LEU A 2 12.45 14.66 20.18
CA LEU A 2 11.91 15.69 21.07
C LEU A 2 10.83 16.46 20.32
N SER A 3 9.65 16.63 20.92
CA SER A 3 8.56 17.40 20.34
C SER A 3 8.96 18.87 20.13
N THR A 4 8.26 19.58 19.23
CA THR A 4 8.41 21.03 19.04
C THR A 4 8.26 21.81 20.36
N VAL A 5 7.45 21.31 21.29
CA VAL A 5 7.29 21.86 22.64
C VAL A 5 8.58 21.71 23.46
N GLU A 6 9.28 20.60 23.35
CA GLU A 6 10.55 20.36 24.06
C GLU A 6 11.71 21.14 23.42
N LYS A 7 11.71 21.33 22.09
CA LYS A 7 12.65 22.23 21.40
C LYS A 7 12.49 23.69 21.87
N SER A 8 11.27 24.13 22.17
CA SER A 8 11.00 25.49 22.69
C SER A 8 11.45 25.71 24.15
N ARG A 9 11.70 24.63 24.90
CA ARG A 9 12.16 24.66 26.30
C ARG A 9 13.69 24.68 26.44
N GLN A 10 14.44 24.67 25.34
CA GLN A 10 15.90 24.72 25.40
C GLN A 10 16.39 26.11 25.84
N LYS A 11 17.28 26.12 26.84
CA LYS A 11 17.84 27.34 27.45
C LYS A 11 18.70 28.16 26.46
N TYR A 12 19.21 27.52 25.41
CA TYR A 12 20.00 28.13 24.35
C TYR A 12 19.29 27.99 23.01
N LYS A 13 19.11 29.09 22.30
CA LYS A 13 18.60 29.08 20.93
C LYS A 13 19.67 28.54 19.98
N PRO A 14 19.32 27.72 18.98
CA PRO A 14 20.29 27.24 17.99
C PRO A 14 20.93 28.42 17.25
N ALA A 15 22.24 28.35 17.02
CA ALA A 15 22.97 29.34 16.24
C ALA A 15 22.38 29.43 14.83
N SER A 16 22.36 30.64 14.25
CA SER A 16 21.91 30.82 12.86
C SER A 16 22.89 30.17 11.90
N LEU A 17 22.37 29.54 10.84
CA LEU A 17 23.21 28.95 9.82
C LEU A 17 24.03 30.04 9.11
N THR A 18 25.31 29.77 8.88
CA THR A 18 26.18 30.68 8.13
C THR A 18 25.76 30.70 6.66
N VAL A 19 25.76 31.88 6.05
CA VAL A 19 25.39 32.06 4.64
C VAL A 19 26.30 31.30 3.67
N GLU A 20 27.53 31.02 4.08
CA GLU A 20 28.54 30.28 3.31
C GLU A 20 28.30 28.76 3.29
N PHE A 21 27.40 28.24 4.12
CA PHE A 21 27.19 26.80 4.22
C PHE A 21 26.71 26.16 2.91
N VAL A 22 25.75 26.78 2.21
CA VAL A 22 25.21 26.25 0.95
C VAL A 22 26.28 26.22 -0.16
N PRO A 23 27.01 27.33 -0.43
CA PRO A 23 28.15 27.30 -1.36
C PRO A 23 29.23 26.28 -0.98
N PHE A 24 29.60 26.22 0.30
CA PHE A 24 30.58 25.26 0.80
C PHE A 24 30.14 23.81 0.56
N PHE A 25 28.91 23.48 0.91
CA PHE A 25 28.34 22.15 0.70
C PHE A 25 28.32 21.79 -0.79
N TYR A 26 27.91 22.71 -1.65
CA TYR A 26 27.89 22.50 -3.09
C TYR A 26 29.29 22.23 -3.67
N GLN A 27 30.28 23.06 -3.31
CA GLN A 27 31.68 22.90 -3.75
C GLN A 27 32.31 21.57 -3.31
N CYS A 28 32.03 21.12 -2.08
CA CYS A 28 32.55 19.85 -1.56
C CYS A 28 32.09 18.63 -2.38
N PHE A 29 30.91 18.68 -3.00
CA PHE A 29 30.38 17.57 -3.80
C PHE A 29 30.58 17.74 -5.30
N GLN A 30 30.76 18.96 -5.81
CA GLN A 30 30.91 19.22 -7.24
C GLN A 30 32.36 19.37 -7.71
N GLU A 31 33.23 20.05 -6.94
CA GLU A 31 34.60 20.40 -7.38
C GLU A 31 35.66 19.51 -6.73
N SER A 32 35.34 18.83 -5.64
CA SER A 32 36.30 18.06 -4.84
C SER A 32 36.25 16.56 -5.16
N GLU A 33 36.77 16.15 -6.33
CA GLU A 33 36.90 14.72 -6.69
C GLU A 33 37.74 13.93 -5.67
N HIS A 34 38.69 14.58 -5.00
CA HIS A 34 39.63 13.96 -4.06
C HIS A 34 39.14 13.90 -2.60
N LEU A 35 37.94 14.38 -2.28
CA LEU A 35 37.44 14.31 -0.89
C LEU A 35 37.17 12.85 -0.51
N LYS A 36 37.74 12.39 0.62
CA LYS A 36 37.51 11.05 1.15
C LYS A 36 36.01 10.79 1.35
N GLU A 37 35.56 9.59 1.02
CA GLU A 37 34.13 9.22 1.08
C GLU A 37 33.55 9.34 2.50
N SER A 38 34.35 9.02 3.52
CA SER A 38 33.97 9.20 4.92
C SER A 38 33.67 10.67 5.28
N LEU A 39 34.36 11.63 4.68
CA LEU A 39 34.09 13.06 4.85
C LEU A 39 32.80 13.46 4.14
N LYS A 40 32.52 12.93 2.94
CA LYS A 40 31.23 13.15 2.26
C LYS A 40 30.07 12.64 3.11
N CYS A 41 30.20 11.47 3.73
CA CYS A 41 29.21 10.95 4.68
C CYS A 41 29.03 11.85 5.91
N CYS A 42 30.12 12.38 6.48
CA CYS A 42 30.04 13.35 7.57
C CYS A 42 29.33 14.65 7.16
N LEU A 43 29.58 15.15 5.95
CA LEU A 43 28.91 16.34 5.41
C LEU A 43 27.41 16.10 5.20
N LEU A 44 27.01 14.93 4.68
CA LEU A 44 25.60 14.55 4.58
C LEU A 44 24.94 14.47 5.96
N HIS A 45 25.64 13.88 6.94
CA HIS A 45 25.14 13.80 8.30
C HIS A 45 24.99 15.19 8.94
N LEU A 46 25.95 16.10 8.70
CA LEU A 46 25.87 17.50 9.13
C LEU A 46 24.67 18.21 8.49
N PHE A 47 24.47 18.03 7.18
CA PHE A 47 23.30 18.57 6.47
C PHE A 47 21.99 18.05 7.09
N GLY A 48 21.87 16.73 7.27
CA GLY A 48 20.71 16.12 7.91
C GLY A 48 20.46 16.64 9.34
N ALA A 49 21.52 16.86 10.13
CA ALA A 49 21.41 17.43 11.47
C ALA A 49 20.93 18.90 11.46
N ILE A 50 21.36 19.70 10.49
CA ILE A 50 20.90 21.08 10.30
C ILE A 50 19.40 21.09 9.96
N VAL A 51 18.98 20.22 9.03
CA VAL A 51 17.59 20.12 8.58
C VAL A 51 16.67 19.61 9.69
N ALA A 52 17.07 18.54 10.41
CA ALA A 52 16.30 17.99 11.54
C ALA A 52 16.26 18.91 12.78
N GLY A 53 17.15 19.92 12.82
CA GLY A 53 17.30 20.87 13.91
C GLY A 53 16.16 21.89 14.00
N GLY A 54 16.45 23.14 13.62
CA GLY A 54 15.52 24.26 13.68
C GLY A 54 14.99 24.64 12.30
N GLN A 55 13.67 24.85 12.19
CA GLN A 55 12.98 25.15 10.93
C GLN A 55 13.63 26.29 10.13
N ARG A 56 14.06 27.38 10.81
CA ARG A 56 14.73 28.50 10.15
C ARG A 56 16.04 28.11 9.46
N ASN A 57 16.90 27.34 10.14
CA ASN A 57 18.17 26.89 9.56
C ASN A 57 17.93 25.84 8.47
N ALA A 58 16.94 24.98 8.66
CA ALA A 58 16.54 23.99 7.67
C ALA A 58 16.10 24.67 6.36
N LEU A 59 15.24 25.68 6.41
CA LEU A 59 14.79 26.44 5.24
C LEU A 59 15.90 27.25 4.55
N GLN A 60 16.94 27.64 5.29
CA GLN A 60 18.14 28.26 4.70
C GLN A 60 19.05 27.24 4.04
N ALA A 61 19.18 26.04 4.62
CA ALA A 61 19.96 24.95 4.06
C ALA A 61 19.29 24.34 2.81
N VAL A 62 17.96 24.18 2.83
CA VAL A 62 17.19 23.64 1.72
C VAL A 62 17.10 24.67 0.59
N SER A 63 17.93 24.46 -0.41
CA SER A 63 18.04 25.27 -1.62
C SER A 63 18.10 24.39 -2.87
N PRO A 64 17.79 24.91 -4.06
CA PRO A 64 17.91 24.15 -5.31
C PRO A 64 19.29 23.49 -5.48
N ALA A 65 20.37 24.20 -5.15
CA ALA A 65 21.75 23.69 -5.22
C ALA A 65 21.98 22.48 -4.30
N THR A 66 21.50 22.53 -3.05
CA THR A 66 21.63 21.39 -2.13
C THR A 66 20.80 20.19 -2.57
N MET A 67 19.60 20.41 -3.13
CA MET A 67 18.75 19.32 -3.63
C MET A 67 19.35 18.66 -4.86
N GLU A 68 19.94 19.44 -5.76
CA GLU A 68 20.70 18.93 -6.90
C GLU A 68 21.87 18.06 -6.45
N VAL A 69 22.61 18.47 -5.40
CA VAL A 69 23.69 17.66 -4.81
C VAL A 69 23.16 16.34 -4.26
N LEU A 70 22.07 16.34 -3.48
CA LEU A 70 21.50 15.10 -2.93
C LEU A 70 21.04 14.15 -4.04
N MET A 71 20.36 14.68 -5.08
CA MET A 71 19.91 13.86 -6.21
C MET A 71 21.10 13.32 -7.02
N ARG A 72 22.14 14.11 -7.23
CA ARG A 72 23.37 13.68 -7.91
C ARG A 72 24.10 12.61 -7.12
N VAL A 73 24.21 12.76 -5.80
CA VAL A 73 24.82 11.75 -4.91
C VAL A 73 24.13 10.39 -5.04
N LEU A 74 22.80 10.38 -5.19
CA LEU A 74 22.05 9.15 -5.44
C LEU A 74 22.26 8.64 -6.88
N ALA A 75 22.39 9.53 -7.87
CA ALA A 75 22.60 9.16 -9.28
C ALA A 75 24.01 8.63 -9.58
N ASP A 76 25.03 9.05 -8.85
CA ASP A 76 26.44 8.67 -9.04
C ASP A 76 26.75 7.25 -8.51
N CYS A 77 25.96 6.25 -8.94
CA CYS A 77 26.16 4.83 -8.61
C CYS A 77 27.45 4.22 -9.18
N ASP A 78 28.06 4.88 -10.17
CA ASP A 78 29.28 4.42 -10.85
C ASP A 78 30.54 4.57 -9.97
N ASN A 79 30.56 5.56 -9.06
CA ASN A 79 31.71 5.87 -8.20
C ASN A 79 31.73 5.06 -6.90
N TRP A 80 30.85 4.07 -6.79
CA TRP A 80 30.73 3.22 -5.62
C TRP A 80 31.90 2.23 -5.62
N ASP A 81 32.99 2.52 -4.90
CA ASP A 81 34.20 1.69 -4.90
C ASP A 81 33.87 0.23 -4.46
N ASP A 82 34.29 -0.76 -5.25
CA ASP A 82 34.08 -2.19 -4.98
C ASP A 82 34.75 -2.67 -3.69
N ARG A 83 35.68 -1.88 -3.17
CA ARG A 83 36.45 -2.24 -1.97
C ARG A 83 35.62 -2.22 -0.68
N ASN A 84 34.58 -1.36 -0.58
CA ASN A 84 33.77 -1.19 0.63
C ASN A 84 32.26 -1.01 0.34
N PRO A 85 31.50 -2.11 0.15
CA PRO A 85 30.05 -2.07 -0.11
C PRO A 85 29.23 -1.38 1.00
N GLU A 86 29.71 -1.44 2.25
CA GLU A 86 29.02 -0.86 3.41
C GLU A 86 29.05 0.67 3.44
N GLU A 87 30.17 1.30 3.03
CA GLU A 87 30.31 2.75 3.03
C GLU A 87 29.46 3.41 1.93
N VAL A 88 29.35 2.71 0.79
CA VAL A 88 28.50 3.07 -0.34
C VAL A 88 27.02 3.04 0.06
N SER A 89 26.58 1.94 0.67
CA SER A 89 25.19 1.80 1.16
C SER A 89 24.86 2.89 2.19
N ARG A 90 25.81 3.21 3.07
CA ARG A 90 25.65 4.25 4.09
C ARG A 90 25.45 5.65 3.51
N LYS A 91 26.10 5.99 2.39
CA LYS A 91 25.92 7.30 1.75
C LYS A 91 24.54 7.45 1.13
N ALA A 92 24.07 6.43 0.41
CA ALA A 92 22.72 6.41 -0.15
C ALA A 92 21.68 6.50 0.99
N GLU A 93 21.84 5.69 2.03
CA GLU A 93 20.96 5.70 3.21
C GLU A 93 20.91 7.08 3.90
N LEU A 94 22.07 7.71 4.14
CA LEU A 94 22.14 9.04 4.74
C LEU A 94 21.47 10.09 3.85
N THR A 95 21.67 10.02 2.54
CA THR A 95 21.08 10.95 1.58
C THR A 95 19.56 10.81 1.53
N LEU A 96 19.05 9.57 1.53
CA LEU A 96 17.61 9.29 1.58
C LEU A 96 16.98 9.76 2.90
N LYS A 97 17.66 9.56 4.03
CA LYS A 97 17.22 10.12 5.33
C LYS A 97 17.18 11.65 5.30
N CYS A 98 18.18 12.29 4.68
CA CYS A 98 18.16 13.74 4.50
C CYS A 98 16.95 14.18 3.65
N LEU A 99 16.65 13.49 2.55
CA LEU A 99 15.48 13.81 1.73
C LEU A 99 14.17 13.66 2.49
N THR A 100 14.02 12.63 3.32
CA THR A 100 12.85 12.45 4.20
C THR A 100 12.66 13.65 5.12
N GLU A 101 13.73 14.07 5.81
CA GLU A 101 13.68 15.24 6.69
C GLU A 101 13.34 16.51 5.90
N VAL A 102 13.95 16.71 4.73
CA VAL A 102 13.63 17.87 3.87
C VAL A 102 12.14 17.90 3.51
N VAL A 103 11.56 16.78 3.10
CA VAL A 103 10.12 16.69 2.79
C VAL A 103 9.28 17.05 4.02
N HIS A 104 9.63 16.54 5.21
CA HIS A 104 8.90 16.82 6.45
C HIS A 104 8.99 18.30 6.88
N ILE A 105 10.17 18.93 6.76
CA ILE A 105 10.34 20.35 7.04
C ILE A 105 9.55 21.20 6.04
N LEU A 106 9.56 20.85 4.76
CA LEU A 106 8.79 21.60 3.76
C LEU A 106 7.30 21.54 4.08
N LEU A 107 6.75 20.36 4.40
CA LEU A 107 5.33 20.20 4.75
C LEU A 107 4.89 21.08 5.92
N THR A 108 5.73 21.21 6.94
CA THR A 108 5.44 22.01 8.15
C THR A 108 5.68 23.51 7.97
N SER A 109 6.30 23.93 6.86
CA SER A 109 6.61 25.32 6.56
C SER A 109 5.57 25.96 5.65
N SER A 110 5.34 27.27 5.78
CA SER A 110 4.47 28.02 4.85
C SER A 110 5.11 28.14 3.47
N SER A 111 4.30 28.11 2.40
CA SER A 111 4.80 28.18 1.01
C SER A 111 5.69 29.40 0.75
N ASP A 112 5.35 30.57 1.32
CA ASP A 112 6.12 31.83 1.14
C ASP A 112 7.57 31.78 1.69
N GLN A 113 7.87 30.81 2.56
CA GLN A 113 9.19 30.66 3.19
C GLN A 113 10.06 29.58 2.52
N ARG A 114 9.50 28.84 1.56
CA ARG A 114 10.18 27.72 0.90
C ARG A 114 10.96 28.23 -0.32
N GLN A 115 12.19 27.75 -0.47
CA GLN A 115 12.97 27.97 -1.70
C GLN A 115 12.72 26.86 -2.74
N VAL A 116 12.22 25.70 -2.30
CA VAL A 116 12.01 24.51 -3.11
C VAL A 116 10.66 23.91 -2.76
N GLU A 117 9.89 23.54 -3.77
CA GLU A 117 8.62 22.84 -3.56
C GLU A 117 8.80 21.33 -3.46
N THR A 118 7.96 20.70 -2.63
CA THR A 118 7.99 19.24 -2.43
C THR A 118 7.70 18.49 -3.72
N SER A 119 6.84 19.02 -4.60
CA SER A 119 6.54 18.42 -5.91
C SER A 119 7.78 18.30 -6.79
N THR A 120 8.61 19.34 -6.87
CA THR A 120 9.85 19.33 -7.67
C THR A 120 10.87 18.31 -7.16
N ILE A 121 10.95 18.13 -5.83
CA ILE A 121 11.80 17.09 -5.23
C ILE A 121 11.30 15.71 -5.63
N LEU A 122 9.99 15.46 -5.50
CA LEU A 122 9.39 14.17 -5.86
C LEU A 122 9.51 13.88 -7.37
N GLU A 123 9.35 14.88 -8.23
CA GLU A 123 9.56 14.72 -9.67
C GLU A 123 10.99 14.25 -9.99
N ASN A 124 12.01 14.88 -9.39
CA ASN A 124 13.40 14.47 -9.59
C ASN A 124 13.68 13.10 -8.95
N TYR A 125 13.06 12.82 -7.81
CA TYR A 125 13.13 11.52 -7.15
C TYR A 125 12.59 10.39 -8.02
N PHE A 126 11.40 10.58 -8.61
CA PHE A 126 10.78 9.58 -9.48
C PHE A 126 11.46 9.46 -10.84
N LYS A 127 12.04 10.55 -11.37
CA LYS A 127 12.92 10.53 -12.55
C LYS A 127 14.16 9.67 -12.31
N LEU A 128 14.79 9.82 -11.14
CA LEU A 128 15.94 9.00 -10.76
C LEU A 128 15.53 7.54 -10.55
N LEU A 129 14.42 7.29 -9.86
CA LEU A 129 13.90 5.94 -9.63
C LEU A 129 13.65 5.17 -10.94
N ASN A 130 13.15 5.87 -11.96
CA ASN A 130 12.83 5.33 -13.29
C ASN A 130 13.91 5.62 -14.35
N SER A 131 15.13 5.99 -13.96
CA SER A 131 16.16 6.35 -14.95
C SER A 131 16.45 5.17 -15.89
N ASP A 132 16.31 5.39 -17.20
CA ASP A 132 16.39 4.33 -18.20
C ASP A 132 17.82 3.77 -18.31
N HIS A 133 17.95 2.45 -18.12
CA HIS A 133 19.20 1.70 -18.26
C HIS A 133 19.69 1.57 -19.71
N SER A 134 18.79 1.73 -20.69
CA SER A 134 19.05 1.50 -22.11
C SER A 134 19.64 2.71 -22.85
N ALA A 135 19.60 3.90 -22.25
CA ALA A 135 20.08 5.14 -22.86
C ALA A 135 21.59 5.41 -22.67
N LEU A 136 22.31 4.49 -22.02
CA LEU A 136 23.74 4.66 -21.72
C LEU A 136 24.61 3.92 -22.75
N PRO A 137 25.51 4.64 -23.46
CA PRO A 137 26.35 4.07 -24.50
C PRO A 137 27.55 3.34 -23.88
N ASN A 138 27.35 2.17 -23.28
CA ASN A 138 28.46 1.22 -23.10
C ASN A 138 28.01 -0.22 -22.78
N PRO A 139 28.37 -1.23 -23.60
CA PRO A 139 28.03 -2.64 -23.40
C PRO A 139 28.90 -3.34 -22.33
N ARG A 140 29.51 -2.59 -21.40
CA ARG A 140 30.48 -3.08 -20.40
C ARG A 140 30.15 -2.64 -18.96
N ARG A 141 28.88 -2.54 -18.57
CA ARG A 141 28.55 -2.43 -17.14
C ARG A 141 28.37 -3.84 -16.56
N CYS A 142 29.20 -4.16 -15.58
CA CYS A 142 29.25 -5.44 -14.87
C CYS A 142 27.89 -5.73 -14.19
N ARG A 143 27.47 -6.99 -14.07
CA ARG A 143 26.28 -7.42 -13.29
C ARG A 143 26.18 -6.75 -11.90
N GLN A 144 27.33 -6.38 -11.33
CA GLN A 144 27.45 -5.67 -10.06
C GLN A 144 26.81 -4.28 -10.04
N TRP A 145 26.90 -3.50 -11.12
CA TRP A 145 26.26 -2.18 -11.20
C TRP A 145 24.75 -2.30 -11.20
N GLU A 146 24.21 -3.26 -11.96
CA GLU A 146 22.78 -3.56 -12.00
C GLU A 146 22.26 -3.96 -10.62
N SER A 147 22.95 -4.87 -9.92
CA SER A 147 22.61 -5.25 -8.54
C SER A 147 22.60 -4.06 -7.58
N ARG A 148 23.56 -3.13 -7.70
CA ARG A 148 23.66 -1.95 -6.84
C ARG A 148 22.56 -0.93 -7.10
N PHE A 149 22.23 -0.70 -8.37
CA PHE A 149 21.15 0.21 -8.70
C PHE A 149 19.79 -0.34 -8.26
N ILE A 150 19.56 -1.65 -8.42
CA ILE A 150 18.36 -2.30 -7.88
C ILE A 150 18.29 -2.15 -6.36
N ALA A 151 19.42 -2.32 -5.65
CA ALA A 151 19.48 -2.10 -4.21
C ALA A 151 19.15 -0.64 -3.84
N LEU A 152 19.62 0.34 -4.61
CA LEU A 152 19.24 1.74 -4.46
C LEU A 152 17.75 1.96 -4.69
N GLN A 153 17.17 1.40 -5.76
CA GLN A 153 15.74 1.51 -6.04
C GLN A 153 14.90 0.94 -4.90
N ILE A 154 15.30 -0.21 -4.32
CA ILE A 154 14.67 -0.79 -3.13
C ILE A 154 14.75 0.18 -1.94
N GLN A 155 15.93 0.74 -1.66
CA GLN A 155 16.08 1.74 -0.59
C GLN A 155 15.23 2.98 -0.84
N MET A 156 15.14 3.45 -2.09
CA MET A 156 14.29 4.57 -2.47
C MET A 156 12.81 4.25 -2.25
N LEU A 157 12.34 3.06 -2.61
CA LEU A 157 10.95 2.65 -2.37
C LEU A 157 10.63 2.58 -0.88
N ASN A 158 11.54 2.02 -0.08
CA ASN A 158 11.39 1.99 1.39
C ASN A 158 11.37 3.40 2.00
N THR A 159 12.11 4.33 1.40
CA THR A 159 12.12 5.74 1.83
C THR A 159 10.78 6.42 1.57
N ILE A 160 10.01 6.04 0.54
CA ILE A 160 8.64 6.58 0.33
C ILE A 160 7.76 6.27 1.54
N THR A 161 7.84 5.05 2.07
CA THR A 161 7.12 4.64 3.28
C THR A 161 7.53 5.50 4.49
N ALA A 162 8.83 5.77 4.65
CA ALA A 162 9.34 6.65 5.71
C ALA A 162 8.94 8.12 5.53
N MET A 163 8.90 8.64 4.30
CA MET A 163 8.42 9.99 4.00
C MET A 163 6.95 10.16 4.41
N LEU A 164 6.12 9.15 4.19
CA LEU A 164 4.70 9.15 4.54
C LEU A 164 4.42 8.94 6.03
N ASP A 165 5.44 8.63 6.83
CA ASP A 165 5.35 8.60 8.30
C ASP A 165 5.50 10.03 8.87
N CYS A 166 4.50 10.88 8.57
CA CYS A 166 4.45 12.27 9.00
C CYS A 166 3.08 12.62 9.62
N THR A 167 3.03 13.73 10.38
CA THR A 167 1.81 14.20 11.04
C THR A 167 0.69 14.53 10.05
N ASP A 168 1.05 15.20 8.95
CA ASP A 168 0.12 15.64 7.91
C ASP A 168 0.16 14.71 6.69
N ARG A 169 0.16 13.41 6.94
CA ARG A 169 0.17 12.36 5.91
C ARG A 169 -0.86 12.59 4.78
N PRO A 170 -2.11 13.02 5.03
CA PRO A 170 -3.07 13.26 3.96
C PRO A 170 -2.63 14.34 2.95
N VAL A 171 -1.94 15.38 3.43
CA VAL A 171 -1.41 16.45 2.56
C VAL A 171 -0.28 15.90 1.70
N LEU A 172 0.66 15.16 2.30
CA LEU A 172 1.75 14.55 1.55
C LEU A 172 1.23 13.53 0.54
N GLN A 173 0.25 12.68 0.91
CA GLN A 173 -0.41 11.76 -0.01
C GLN A 173 -1.01 12.49 -1.21
N ALA A 174 -1.66 13.65 -1.01
CA ALA A 174 -2.18 14.45 -2.12
C ALA A 174 -1.07 14.97 -3.05
N ILE A 175 0.08 15.39 -2.51
CA ILE A 175 1.24 15.81 -3.30
C ILE A 175 1.78 14.63 -4.13
N PHE A 176 1.92 13.44 -3.53
CA PHE A 176 2.33 12.22 -4.25
C PHE A 176 1.37 11.85 -5.39
N LEU A 177 0.06 11.96 -5.16
CA LEU A 177 -0.96 11.72 -6.18
C LEU A 177 -0.87 12.74 -7.34
N ASN A 178 -0.60 14.01 -7.02
CA ASN A 178 -0.42 15.06 -8.02
C ASN A 178 0.89 14.90 -8.81
N SER A 179 1.92 14.28 -8.23
CA SER A 179 3.17 13.96 -8.90
C SER A 179 3.14 12.63 -9.68
N ASN A 180 1.94 12.09 -9.96
CA ASN A 180 1.75 10.83 -10.71
C ASN A 180 2.57 9.65 -10.14
N CYS A 181 2.61 9.53 -8.81
CA CYS A 181 3.43 8.52 -8.15
C CYS A 181 3.05 7.10 -8.57
N PHE A 182 1.77 6.83 -8.84
CA PHE A 182 1.31 5.50 -9.21
C PHE A 182 1.84 5.08 -10.58
N GLU A 183 1.80 5.98 -11.56
CA GLU A 183 2.32 5.78 -12.90
C GLU A 183 3.84 5.49 -12.85
N HIS A 184 4.57 6.21 -12.01
CA HIS A 184 6.00 5.98 -11.78
C HIS A 184 6.30 4.62 -11.13
N LEU A 185 5.51 4.19 -10.15
CA LEU A 185 5.69 2.90 -9.47
C LEU A 185 5.32 1.71 -10.37
N ILE A 186 4.26 1.85 -11.19
CA ILE A 186 3.88 0.82 -12.15
C ILE A 186 4.89 0.72 -13.29
N ARG A 187 5.42 1.85 -13.79
CA ARG A 187 6.51 1.85 -14.79
C ARG A 187 7.72 1.10 -14.25
N LEU A 188 8.09 1.33 -12.98
CA LEU A 188 9.19 0.61 -12.33
C LEU A 188 8.92 -0.90 -12.32
N LEU A 189 7.71 -1.33 -11.91
CA LEU A 189 7.30 -2.74 -11.93
C LEU A 189 7.35 -3.36 -13.33
N GLN A 190 6.98 -2.62 -14.37
CA GLN A 190 7.04 -3.11 -15.75
C GLN A 190 8.49 -3.29 -16.22
N ASN A 191 9.40 -2.41 -15.80
CA ASN A 191 10.82 -2.48 -16.13
C ASN A 191 11.54 -3.62 -15.39
N CYS A 192 10.98 -4.12 -14.28
CA CYS A 192 11.50 -5.28 -13.56
C CYS A 192 11.65 -6.53 -14.45
N LYS A 193 10.87 -6.68 -15.52
CA LYS A 193 10.92 -7.87 -16.40
C LYS A 193 12.31 -8.25 -16.93
N VAL A 194 13.25 -7.30 -16.94
CA VAL A 194 14.59 -7.47 -17.53
C VAL A 194 15.58 -8.19 -16.59
N PHE A 195 15.38 -8.21 -15.27
CA PHE A 195 16.44 -8.63 -14.31
C PHE A 195 16.15 -9.95 -13.58
N GLN A 196 16.27 -11.09 -14.24
CA GLN A 196 15.83 -12.44 -13.83
C GLN A 196 16.27 -13.07 -12.46
N GLY A 197 16.65 -12.32 -11.42
CA GLY A 197 17.03 -12.89 -10.11
C GLY A 197 16.90 -12.02 -8.84
N HIS A 198 16.65 -10.71 -8.92
CA HIS A 198 16.45 -9.81 -7.75
C HIS A 198 15.08 -9.11 -7.76
N LEU A 199 14.15 -9.57 -8.60
CA LEU A 199 12.88 -8.90 -8.91
C LEU A 199 11.87 -8.96 -7.79
N ASP A 200 11.87 -10.05 -7.03
CA ASP A 200 10.87 -10.26 -5.99
C ASP A 200 10.98 -9.18 -4.93
N CYS A 201 12.20 -8.83 -4.48
CA CYS A 201 12.41 -7.75 -3.52
C CYS A 201 11.97 -6.39 -4.05
N LEU A 202 12.22 -6.10 -5.33
CA LEU A 202 11.83 -4.83 -5.96
C LEU A 202 10.30 -4.75 -6.13
N ALA A 203 9.67 -5.87 -6.51
CA ALA A 203 8.21 -5.96 -6.62
C ALA A 203 7.55 -5.81 -5.23
N VAL A 204 8.03 -6.54 -4.23
CA VAL A 204 7.65 -6.43 -2.80
C VAL A 204 7.75 -4.98 -2.34
N SER A 205 8.89 -4.33 -2.53
CA SER A 205 9.12 -2.94 -2.12
C SER A 205 8.19 -1.96 -2.85
N THR A 206 7.84 -2.26 -4.11
CA THR A 206 6.91 -1.42 -4.87
C THR A 206 5.47 -1.57 -4.38
N ILE A 207 5.03 -2.80 -4.07
CA ILE A 207 3.73 -3.07 -3.46
C ILE A 207 3.64 -2.43 -2.06
N GLN A 208 4.73 -2.45 -1.28
CA GLN A 208 4.82 -1.75 -0.01
C GLN A 208 4.68 -0.22 -0.18
N ALA A 209 5.38 0.37 -1.16
CA ALA A 209 5.26 1.80 -1.46
C ALA A 209 3.84 2.18 -1.91
N LEU A 210 3.21 1.37 -2.77
CA LEU A 210 1.80 1.55 -3.17
C LEU A 210 0.86 1.48 -1.96
N THR A 211 1.08 0.51 -1.07
CA THR A 211 0.31 0.35 0.16
C THR A 211 0.49 1.56 1.08
N ALA A 212 1.71 2.08 1.21
CA ALA A 212 1.99 3.26 2.02
C ALA A 212 1.25 4.51 1.47
N VAL A 213 1.28 4.73 0.15
CA VAL A 213 0.54 5.84 -0.47
C VAL A 213 -0.97 5.70 -0.24
N MET A 214 -1.52 4.50 -0.33
CA MET A 214 -2.97 4.25 -0.15
C MET A 214 -3.43 4.14 1.32
N HIS A 215 -2.52 3.95 2.27
CA HIS A 215 -2.83 3.66 3.66
C HIS A 215 -3.80 4.67 4.27
N LYS A 216 -4.92 4.17 4.81
CA LYS A 216 -6.01 4.96 5.42
C LYS A 216 -6.55 6.10 4.54
N SER A 217 -6.34 6.05 3.22
CA SER A 217 -6.78 7.09 2.27
C SER A 217 -7.76 6.53 1.24
N PRO A 218 -9.09 6.71 1.43
CA PRO A 218 -10.09 6.30 0.45
C PRO A 218 -9.92 6.99 -0.91
N ALA A 219 -9.55 8.27 -0.91
CA ALA A 219 -9.32 9.04 -2.13
C ALA A 219 -8.16 8.45 -2.96
N ALA A 220 -7.04 8.09 -2.32
CA ALA A 220 -5.92 7.48 -3.00
C ALA A 220 -6.29 6.13 -3.65
N LYS A 221 -7.13 5.32 -2.99
CA LYS A 221 -7.60 4.04 -3.52
C LYS A 221 -8.51 4.21 -4.74
N GLU A 222 -9.43 5.17 -4.71
CA GLU A 222 -10.30 5.44 -5.86
C GLU A 222 -9.50 6.01 -7.03
N VAL A 223 -8.57 6.95 -6.79
CA VAL A 223 -7.66 7.45 -7.84
C VAL A 223 -6.82 6.32 -8.43
N PHE A 224 -6.30 5.43 -7.58
CA PHE A 224 -5.55 4.26 -8.02
C PHE A 224 -6.40 3.35 -8.92
N LYS A 225 -7.64 3.07 -8.49
CA LYS A 225 -8.59 2.23 -9.22
C LYS A 225 -9.01 2.83 -10.57
N GLU A 226 -9.19 4.14 -10.65
CA GLU A 226 -9.60 4.84 -11.87
C GLU A 226 -8.44 5.04 -12.86
N ARG A 227 -7.25 5.43 -12.37
CA ARG A 227 -6.11 5.76 -13.23
C ARG A 227 -5.31 4.54 -13.69
N ILE A 228 -5.05 3.60 -12.79
CA ILE A 228 -4.24 2.40 -13.07
C ILE A 228 -5.14 1.17 -13.16
N GLY A 229 -5.94 0.94 -12.13
CA GLY A 229 -6.78 -0.24 -12.01
C GLY A 229 -6.02 -1.49 -11.52
N TYR A 230 -6.67 -2.24 -10.63
CA TYR A 230 -6.10 -3.47 -10.07
C TYR A 230 -5.92 -4.58 -11.12
N ALA A 231 -6.74 -4.61 -12.16
CA ALA A 231 -6.57 -5.53 -13.29
C ALA A 231 -5.23 -5.30 -14.00
N HIS A 232 -4.80 -4.04 -14.15
CA HIS A 232 -3.51 -3.74 -14.77
C HIS A 232 -2.34 -4.20 -13.89
N ILE A 233 -2.39 -3.96 -12.56
CA ILE A 233 -1.37 -4.51 -11.65
C ILE A 233 -1.28 -6.02 -11.83
N TYR A 234 -2.41 -6.72 -11.86
CA TYR A 234 -2.43 -8.18 -11.96
C TYR A 234 -1.71 -8.66 -13.22
N GLU A 235 -1.97 -8.06 -14.38
CA GLU A 235 -1.26 -8.40 -15.62
C GLU A 235 0.25 -8.11 -15.53
N VAL A 236 0.63 -6.97 -14.92
CA VAL A 236 2.04 -6.63 -14.70
C VAL A 236 2.71 -7.65 -13.79
N LEU A 237 2.13 -7.97 -12.63
CA LEU A 237 2.67 -8.95 -11.69
C LEU A 237 2.74 -10.35 -12.29
N LYS A 238 1.70 -10.78 -13.00
CA LYS A 238 1.67 -12.06 -13.72
C LYS A 238 2.81 -12.17 -14.73
N SER A 239 3.10 -11.07 -15.43
CA SER A 239 4.19 -11.04 -16.39
C SER A 239 5.60 -11.03 -15.78
N LEU A 240 5.74 -10.93 -14.45
CA LEU A 240 7.00 -11.11 -13.73
C LEU A 240 7.32 -12.60 -13.48
N GLY A 241 6.36 -13.50 -13.66
CA GLY A 241 6.51 -14.94 -13.44
C GLY A 241 5.77 -15.42 -12.18
N GLN A 242 6.23 -16.53 -11.61
CA GLN A 242 5.63 -17.11 -10.41
C GLN A 242 5.85 -16.18 -9.21
N PRO A 243 4.79 -15.79 -8.47
CA PRO A 243 4.95 -14.90 -7.34
C PRO A 243 5.65 -15.59 -6.18
N SER A 244 6.60 -14.88 -5.56
CA SER A 244 7.18 -15.30 -4.30
C SER A 244 6.15 -15.24 -3.16
N ARG A 245 6.43 -15.99 -2.10
CA ARG A 245 5.60 -15.95 -0.88
C ARG A 245 5.55 -14.54 -0.27
N GLU A 246 6.67 -13.84 -0.26
CA GLU A 246 6.78 -12.47 0.27
C GLU A 246 5.90 -11.49 -0.50
N LEU A 247 5.85 -11.60 -1.84
CA LEU A 247 4.98 -10.76 -2.65
C LEU A 247 3.49 -11.00 -2.34
N LEU A 248 3.11 -12.26 -2.15
CA LEU A 248 1.75 -12.62 -1.77
C LEU A 248 1.40 -12.10 -0.37
N GLU A 249 2.30 -12.23 0.59
CA GLU A 249 2.14 -11.68 1.94
C GLU A 249 2.01 -10.14 1.92
N GLU A 250 2.73 -9.44 1.04
CA GLU A 250 2.54 -8.00 0.88
C GLU A 250 1.21 -7.60 0.24
N LEU A 251 0.68 -8.40 -0.71
CA LEU A 251 -0.69 -8.19 -1.21
C LEU A 251 -1.73 -8.42 -0.11
N MET A 252 -1.46 -9.35 0.81
CA MET A 252 -2.30 -9.58 1.99
C MET A 252 -2.21 -8.39 2.96
N ASN A 253 -1.01 -7.85 3.18
CA ASN A 253 -0.79 -6.62 3.97
C ASN A 253 -1.51 -5.42 3.35
N MET A 254 -1.50 -5.28 2.02
CA MET A 254 -2.24 -4.24 1.29
C MET A 254 -3.74 -4.35 1.52
N ALA A 255 -4.28 -5.56 1.64
CA ALA A 255 -5.72 -5.77 1.85
C ALA A 255 -6.18 -5.32 3.25
N VAL A 256 -5.36 -5.54 4.28
CA VAL A 256 -5.70 -5.17 5.67
C VAL A 256 -5.15 -3.80 6.07
N GLU A 257 -4.20 -3.26 5.32
CA GLU A 257 -3.40 -2.07 5.63
C GLU A 257 -2.59 -2.21 6.93
N GLY A 258 -1.90 -3.34 7.08
CA GLY A 258 -1.11 -3.69 8.26
C GLY A 258 -0.61 -5.14 8.17
N ASP A 259 -0.23 -5.72 9.30
CA ASP A 259 0.25 -7.11 9.36
C ASP A 259 -0.89 -8.10 9.06
N HIS A 260 -0.74 -8.87 7.97
CA HIS A 260 -1.68 -9.90 7.56
C HIS A 260 -1.86 -11.03 8.59
N MET A 261 -0.93 -11.23 9.53
CA MET A 261 -1.05 -12.24 10.59
C MET A 261 -1.99 -11.82 11.72
N ALA A 262 -2.28 -10.52 11.85
CA ALA A 262 -3.20 -9.97 12.85
C ALA A 262 -4.70 -10.13 12.47
N VAL A 263 -5.05 -11.25 11.80
CA VAL A 263 -6.43 -11.60 11.43
C VAL A 263 -7.24 -11.82 12.71
N GLY A 264 -8.14 -10.89 13.02
CA GLY A 264 -8.85 -10.86 14.29
C GLY A 264 -8.97 -9.43 14.84
N ILE A 265 -7.89 -8.66 14.67
CA ILE A 265 -7.78 -7.27 15.11
C ILE A 265 -7.97 -6.35 13.89
N LEU A 266 -7.30 -6.69 12.78
CA LEU A 266 -7.43 -5.98 11.52
C LEU A 266 -8.54 -6.62 10.67
N GLY A 267 -9.35 -5.76 10.04
CA GLY A 267 -10.35 -6.16 9.05
C GLY A 267 -9.96 -5.73 7.64
N ILE A 268 -10.84 -5.99 6.67
CA ILE A 268 -10.60 -5.63 5.26
C ILE A 268 -10.64 -4.11 5.09
N SER A 269 -9.50 -3.51 4.73
CA SER A 269 -9.35 -2.07 4.45
C SER A 269 -9.33 -1.81 2.94
N ASN A 270 -8.87 -2.78 2.16
CA ASN A 270 -8.89 -2.79 0.71
C ASN A 270 -9.29 -4.19 0.21
N VAL A 271 -10.43 -4.30 -0.46
CA VAL A 271 -10.96 -5.59 -0.95
C VAL A 271 -10.30 -6.04 -2.25
N GLN A 272 -9.72 -5.11 -3.02
CA GLN A 272 -9.23 -5.39 -4.37
C GLN A 272 -8.05 -6.37 -4.41
N PRO A 273 -7.05 -6.30 -3.51
CA PRO A 273 -6.00 -7.33 -3.45
C PRO A 273 -6.54 -8.74 -3.17
N LEU A 274 -7.64 -8.88 -2.41
CA LEU A 274 -8.27 -10.17 -2.17
C LEU A 274 -8.83 -10.78 -3.47
N LEU A 275 -9.44 -9.94 -4.33
CA LEU A 275 -9.93 -10.37 -5.64
C LEU A 275 -8.79 -10.80 -6.57
N LEU A 276 -7.67 -10.07 -6.53
CA LEU A 276 -6.47 -10.44 -7.28
C LEU A 276 -5.91 -11.79 -6.82
N LEU A 277 -5.80 -12.00 -5.51
CA LEU A 277 -5.35 -13.28 -4.95
C LEU A 277 -6.26 -14.44 -5.36
N ILE A 278 -7.59 -14.25 -5.30
CA ILE A 278 -8.56 -15.28 -5.74
C ILE A 278 -8.40 -15.60 -7.23
N GLN A 279 -8.20 -14.58 -8.07
CA GLN A 279 -7.97 -14.75 -9.50
C GLN A 279 -6.64 -15.47 -9.79
N TRP A 280 -5.61 -15.25 -8.98
CA TRP A 280 -4.28 -15.81 -9.21
C TRP A 280 -4.15 -17.29 -8.79
N LEU A 281 -5.00 -17.78 -7.88
CA LEU A 281 -4.92 -19.14 -7.33
C LEU A 281 -4.73 -20.27 -8.36
N PRO A 282 -5.47 -20.34 -9.48
CA PRO A 282 -5.32 -21.44 -10.45
C PRO A 282 -4.00 -21.42 -11.21
N GLU A 283 -3.29 -20.29 -11.22
CA GLU A 283 -2.05 -20.11 -11.97
C GLU A 283 -0.81 -20.33 -11.09
N LEU A 284 -0.99 -20.58 -9.79
CA LEU A 284 0.12 -20.87 -8.87
C LEU A 284 0.56 -22.32 -9.04
N GLU A 285 1.83 -22.51 -9.42
CA GLU A 285 2.42 -23.85 -9.56
C GLU A 285 2.56 -24.59 -8.21
N SER A 286 2.72 -23.84 -7.10
CA SER A 286 2.86 -24.42 -5.76
C SER A 286 1.50 -24.61 -5.09
N HIS A 287 1.14 -25.87 -4.84
CA HIS A 287 -0.06 -26.21 -4.07
C HIS A 287 -0.03 -25.67 -2.64
N ASP A 288 1.15 -25.60 -2.00
CA ASP A 288 1.28 -25.05 -0.64
C ASP A 288 0.90 -23.57 -0.60
N LEU A 289 1.28 -22.80 -1.61
CA LEU A 289 0.87 -21.39 -1.74
C LEU A 289 -0.63 -21.25 -1.97
N GLN A 290 -1.23 -22.12 -2.80
CA GLN A 290 -2.69 -22.13 -2.98
C GLN A 290 -3.43 -22.40 -1.66
N ILE A 291 -2.96 -23.36 -0.86
CA ILE A 291 -3.53 -23.70 0.44
C ILE A 291 -3.35 -22.55 1.43
N PHE A 292 -2.15 -21.95 1.48
CA PHE A 292 -1.85 -20.82 2.35
C PHE A 292 -2.79 -19.63 2.08
N ILE A 293 -2.90 -19.20 0.82
CA ILE A 293 -3.73 -18.06 0.43
C ILE A 293 -5.22 -18.35 0.67
N SER A 294 -5.71 -19.52 0.25
CA SER A 294 -7.13 -19.88 0.40
C SER A 294 -7.57 -19.99 1.87
N ASN A 295 -6.71 -20.52 2.75
CA ASN A 295 -6.95 -20.54 4.19
C ASN A 295 -7.05 -19.14 4.77
N TRP A 296 -6.12 -18.24 4.40
CA TRP A 296 -6.15 -16.87 4.90
C TRP A 296 -7.34 -16.08 4.38
N LEU A 297 -7.66 -16.18 3.08
CA LEU A 297 -8.85 -15.55 2.46
C LEU A 297 -10.12 -15.95 3.20
N ARG A 298 -10.29 -17.24 3.49
CA ARG A 298 -11.43 -17.74 4.26
C ARG A 298 -11.50 -17.12 5.65
N ARG A 299 -10.36 -16.94 6.35
CA ARG A 299 -10.34 -16.35 7.70
C ARG A 299 -10.67 -14.86 7.68
N ILE A 300 -10.03 -14.07 6.82
CA ILE A 300 -10.21 -12.61 6.78
C ILE A 300 -11.59 -12.21 6.26
N CYS A 301 -12.11 -12.88 5.23
CA CYS A 301 -13.42 -12.58 4.66
C CYS A 301 -14.57 -12.96 5.58
N CYS A 302 -14.39 -13.99 6.43
CA CYS A 302 -15.44 -14.49 7.32
C CYS A 302 -15.36 -13.98 8.77
N ILE A 303 -14.39 -13.11 9.10
CA ILE A 303 -14.11 -12.63 10.47
C ILE A 303 -15.35 -12.04 11.17
N ASN A 304 -16.07 -11.16 10.50
CA ASN A 304 -17.26 -10.51 11.01
C ASN A 304 -18.24 -10.20 9.87
N ARG A 305 -19.39 -9.62 10.20
CA ARG A 305 -20.42 -9.34 9.20
C ARG A 305 -20.01 -8.25 8.23
N GLN A 306 -19.32 -7.22 8.72
CA GLN A 306 -18.83 -6.12 7.90
C GLN A 306 -17.88 -6.61 6.79
N SER A 307 -16.92 -7.48 7.10
CA SER A 307 -16.00 -8.06 6.12
C SER A 307 -16.75 -8.86 5.05
N ARG A 308 -17.74 -9.68 5.44
CA ARG A 308 -18.58 -10.41 4.47
C ARG A 308 -19.33 -9.45 3.55
N ALA A 309 -19.94 -8.40 4.10
CA ALA A 309 -20.65 -7.40 3.31
C ALA A 309 -19.72 -6.67 2.32
N THR A 310 -18.51 -6.29 2.76
CA THR A 310 -17.49 -5.70 1.89
C THR A 310 -17.11 -6.63 0.74
N CYS A 311 -16.91 -7.93 1.01
CA CYS A 311 -16.59 -8.91 -0.03
C CYS A 311 -17.73 -9.12 -1.03
N VAL A 312 -18.97 -9.23 -0.56
CA VAL A 312 -20.16 -9.37 -1.42
C VAL A 312 -20.33 -8.13 -2.30
N ASN A 313 -20.25 -6.92 -1.73
CA ASN A 313 -20.39 -5.68 -2.48
C ASN A 313 -19.28 -5.48 -3.52
N ALA A 314 -18.13 -6.14 -3.34
CA ALA A 314 -17.03 -6.14 -4.30
C ALA A 314 -17.16 -7.23 -5.39
N ASN A 315 -18.31 -7.92 -5.47
CA ASN A 315 -18.53 -9.04 -6.38
C ASN A 315 -17.51 -10.18 -6.18
N MET A 316 -17.15 -10.49 -4.93
CA MET A 316 -16.22 -11.60 -4.65
C MET A 316 -16.84 -12.96 -4.95
N VAL A 317 -18.17 -13.12 -4.83
CA VAL A 317 -18.87 -14.39 -5.06
C VAL A 317 -18.68 -14.85 -6.50
N ILE A 318 -18.97 -13.98 -7.48
CA ILE A 318 -18.77 -14.32 -8.90
C ILE A 318 -17.29 -14.62 -9.21
N ARG A 319 -16.35 -13.90 -8.59
CA ARG A 319 -14.92 -14.12 -8.76
C ARG A 319 -14.51 -15.52 -8.30
N ILE A 320 -15.01 -15.97 -7.15
CA ILE A 320 -14.75 -17.32 -6.62
C ILE A 320 -15.31 -18.38 -7.57
N ILE A 321 -16.53 -18.20 -8.09
CA ILE A 321 -17.15 -19.14 -9.03
C ILE A 321 -16.30 -19.24 -10.30
N GLN A 322 -15.82 -18.11 -10.83
CA GLN A 322 -14.94 -18.08 -11.99
C GLN A 322 -13.63 -18.84 -11.74
N THR A 323 -12.99 -18.62 -10.60
CA THR A 323 -11.78 -19.35 -10.19
C THR A 323 -12.02 -20.85 -10.07
N LEU A 324 -13.16 -21.27 -9.52
CA LEU A 324 -13.51 -22.69 -9.35
C LEU A 324 -13.75 -23.41 -10.69
N ASN A 325 -14.05 -22.71 -11.79
CA ASN A 325 -14.14 -23.34 -13.11
C ASN A 325 -12.80 -23.95 -13.56
N SER A 326 -11.68 -23.42 -13.07
CA SER A 326 -10.33 -23.98 -13.31
C SER A 326 -10.00 -25.14 -12.35
N HIS A 327 -10.96 -26.04 -12.13
CA HIS A 327 -10.90 -27.08 -11.10
C HIS A 327 -9.71 -28.06 -11.26
N SER A 328 -9.16 -28.20 -12.47
CA SER A 328 -8.01 -29.07 -12.75
C SER A 328 -6.68 -28.50 -12.22
N ALA A 329 -6.58 -27.18 -12.07
CA ALA A 329 -5.37 -26.50 -11.63
C ALA A 329 -5.36 -26.20 -10.11
N LEU A 330 -6.49 -26.41 -9.44
CA LEU A 330 -6.66 -26.13 -8.02
C LEU A 330 -6.46 -27.38 -7.16
N HIS A 331 -5.67 -27.23 -6.10
CA HIS A 331 -5.59 -28.25 -5.06
C HIS A 331 -6.95 -28.45 -4.37
N CYS A 332 -7.28 -29.69 -3.97
CA CYS A 332 -8.58 -30.02 -3.38
C CYS A 332 -8.91 -29.17 -2.14
N THR A 333 -7.96 -29.01 -1.22
CA THR A 333 -8.11 -28.16 -0.03
C THR A 333 -8.32 -26.68 -0.38
N CYS A 334 -7.68 -26.18 -1.44
CA CYS A 334 -7.86 -24.80 -1.90
C CYS A 334 -9.29 -24.60 -2.41
N ALA A 335 -9.77 -25.52 -3.25
CA ALA A 335 -11.14 -25.50 -3.74
C ALA A 335 -12.17 -25.61 -2.61
N GLU A 336 -11.97 -26.50 -1.64
CA GLU A 336 -12.85 -26.63 -0.46
C GLU A 336 -12.90 -25.34 0.36
N ASN A 337 -11.76 -24.67 0.56
CA ASN A 337 -11.71 -23.38 1.24
C ASN A 337 -12.47 -22.29 0.50
N LEU A 338 -12.32 -22.23 -0.82
CA LEU A 338 -13.06 -21.29 -1.68
C LEU A 338 -14.57 -21.57 -1.64
N ILE A 339 -14.99 -22.84 -1.66
CA ILE A 339 -16.40 -23.23 -1.58
C ILE A 339 -16.98 -22.91 -0.19
N ALA A 340 -16.22 -23.15 0.88
CA ALA A 340 -16.62 -22.78 2.24
C ALA A 340 -16.75 -21.25 2.41
N LEU A 341 -15.83 -20.48 1.81
CA LEU A 341 -15.92 -19.03 1.74
C LEU A 341 -17.16 -18.60 0.96
N LEU A 342 -17.41 -19.19 -0.20
CA LEU A 342 -18.60 -18.93 -1.02
C LEU A 342 -19.90 -19.20 -0.24
N GLY A 343 -19.98 -20.31 0.51
CA GLY A 343 -21.09 -20.60 1.41
C GLY A 343 -21.32 -19.52 2.48
N SER A 344 -20.23 -18.97 3.02
CA SER A 344 -20.27 -17.92 4.03
C SER A 344 -20.65 -16.56 3.47
N LEU A 345 -20.25 -16.23 2.23
CA LEU A 345 -20.64 -15.00 1.55
C LEU A 345 -22.08 -15.07 1.02
N GLY A 346 -22.47 -16.20 0.44
CA GLY A 346 -23.82 -16.41 -0.10
C GLY A 346 -24.91 -16.41 0.97
N SER A 347 -24.59 -16.75 2.23
CA SER A 347 -25.53 -16.61 3.35
C SER A 347 -25.84 -15.15 3.71
N GLN A 348 -24.96 -14.21 3.34
CA GLN A 348 -25.18 -12.78 3.50
C GLN A 348 -25.98 -12.20 2.32
N SER A 349 -25.58 -12.51 1.08
CA SER A 349 -26.35 -12.19 -0.13
C SER A 349 -25.77 -12.96 -1.33
N MET A 350 -26.65 -13.44 -2.19
CA MET A 350 -26.29 -14.09 -3.45
C MET A 350 -27.33 -13.74 -4.52
N GLY A 351 -26.86 -13.27 -5.68
CA GLY A 351 -27.71 -12.96 -6.82
C GLY A 351 -28.20 -14.21 -7.56
N SER A 352 -29.27 -14.08 -8.34
CA SER A 352 -29.80 -15.16 -9.17
C SER A 352 -28.80 -15.63 -10.24
N GLU A 353 -28.02 -14.71 -10.80
CA GLU A 353 -26.97 -15.01 -11.76
C GLU A 353 -25.84 -15.82 -11.13
N GLU A 354 -25.38 -15.41 -9.94
CA GLU A 354 -24.33 -16.11 -9.20
C GLU A 354 -24.75 -17.53 -8.86
N LEU A 355 -26.01 -17.71 -8.42
CA LEU A 355 -26.56 -19.04 -8.12
C LEU A 355 -26.63 -19.91 -9.38
N LEU A 356 -27.06 -19.33 -10.50
CA LEU A 356 -27.10 -20.04 -11.78
C LEU A 356 -25.70 -20.47 -12.22
N GLN A 357 -24.69 -19.61 -12.08
CA GLN A 357 -23.31 -19.96 -12.42
C GLN A 357 -22.74 -21.03 -11.48
N LEU A 358 -23.05 -20.98 -10.19
CA LEU A 358 -22.66 -22.03 -9.23
C LEU A 358 -23.29 -23.39 -9.58
N ILE A 359 -24.54 -23.42 -10.03
CA ILE A 359 -25.18 -24.66 -10.48
C ILE A 359 -24.57 -25.14 -11.79
N ARG A 360 -24.23 -24.21 -12.71
CA ARG A 360 -23.54 -24.53 -13.97
C ARG A 360 -22.15 -25.12 -13.74
N LEU A 361 -21.41 -24.68 -12.72
CA LEU A 361 -20.11 -25.23 -12.33
C LEU A 361 -20.17 -26.75 -12.07
N LEU A 362 -21.30 -27.25 -11.56
CA LEU A 362 -21.47 -28.67 -11.27
C LEU A 362 -21.80 -29.53 -12.50
N ARG A 363 -22.01 -28.92 -13.67
CA ARG A 363 -22.29 -29.66 -14.90
C ARG A 363 -21.00 -30.25 -15.44
N THR A 364 -21.02 -31.54 -15.71
CA THR A 364 -19.95 -32.26 -16.40
C THR A 364 -20.37 -32.54 -17.84
N GLU A 365 -19.42 -32.53 -18.77
CA GLU A 365 -19.63 -32.92 -20.17
C GLU A 365 -20.05 -34.40 -20.26
N GLU A 366 -19.54 -35.23 -19.34
CA GLU A 366 -19.87 -36.65 -19.27
C GLU A 366 -20.98 -36.94 -18.23
N PRO A 367 -22.13 -37.51 -18.65
CA PRO A 367 -23.31 -37.70 -17.79
C PRO A 367 -23.11 -38.72 -16.66
N LYS A 368 -22.00 -39.48 -16.66
CA LYS A 368 -21.70 -40.52 -15.66
C LYS A 368 -20.67 -40.09 -14.62
N GLN A 369 -19.99 -38.96 -14.82
CA GLN A 369 -18.98 -38.48 -13.87
C GLN A 369 -19.56 -37.34 -13.04
N ALA A 370 -19.61 -37.53 -11.72
CA ALA A 370 -19.99 -36.47 -10.80
C ALA A 370 -18.85 -35.46 -10.68
N HIS A 371 -19.19 -34.17 -10.72
CA HIS A 371 -18.20 -33.11 -10.50
C HIS A 371 -17.57 -33.27 -9.10
N PRO A 372 -16.23 -33.13 -8.93
CA PRO A 372 -15.57 -33.31 -7.63
C PRO A 372 -16.14 -32.43 -6.52
N TYR A 373 -16.65 -31.26 -6.90
CA TYR A 373 -17.19 -30.27 -5.95
C TYR A 373 -18.68 -30.45 -5.63
N VAL A 374 -19.38 -31.47 -6.14
CA VAL A 374 -20.83 -31.66 -5.87
C VAL A 374 -21.13 -31.66 -4.38
N VAL A 375 -20.44 -32.49 -3.59
CA VAL A 375 -20.72 -32.59 -2.15
C VAL A 375 -20.39 -31.29 -1.41
N PRO A 376 -19.19 -30.68 -1.57
CA PRO A 376 -18.90 -29.38 -0.96
C PRO A 376 -19.87 -28.26 -1.35
N VAL A 377 -20.22 -28.13 -2.63
CA VAL A 377 -21.11 -27.06 -3.12
C VAL A 377 -22.53 -27.27 -2.60
N MET A 378 -23.05 -28.50 -2.59
CA MET A 378 -24.38 -28.77 -2.00
C MET A 378 -24.42 -28.46 -0.51
N ARG A 379 -23.34 -28.76 0.23
CA ARG A 379 -23.21 -28.34 1.64
C ARG A 379 -23.20 -26.82 1.79
N ALA A 380 -22.50 -26.10 0.91
CA ALA A 380 -22.48 -24.64 0.92
C ALA A 380 -23.87 -24.05 0.64
N ILE A 381 -24.60 -24.56 -0.36
CA ILE A 381 -25.97 -24.12 -0.68
C ILE A 381 -26.92 -24.40 0.49
N LEU A 382 -26.83 -25.58 1.11
CA LEU A 382 -27.61 -25.90 2.31
C LEU A 382 -27.28 -24.95 3.48
N ALA A 383 -26.02 -24.55 3.64
CA ALA A 383 -25.62 -23.58 4.65
C ALA A 383 -26.18 -22.18 4.36
N MET A 384 -26.23 -21.75 3.10
CA MET A 384 -26.87 -20.48 2.70
C MET A 384 -28.37 -20.49 2.97
N ALA A 385 -29.05 -21.61 2.68
CA ALA A 385 -30.49 -21.77 2.89
C ALA A 385 -30.86 -21.84 4.38
N ARG A 386 -29.98 -22.42 5.20
CA ARG A 386 -30.10 -22.38 6.66
C ARG A 386 -29.81 -20.96 7.15
N LYS A 387 -30.83 -20.09 7.14
CA LYS A 387 -30.76 -18.76 7.77
C LYS A 387 -30.08 -18.86 9.14
N GLN A 388 -28.85 -18.37 9.25
CA GLN A 388 -28.15 -18.26 10.52
C GLN A 388 -28.78 -17.11 11.32
N GLY A 389 -29.86 -17.42 12.05
CA GLY A 389 -30.40 -16.58 13.13
C GLY A 389 -31.58 -15.67 12.79
N MET A 390 -32.08 -15.01 13.84
CA MET A 390 -33.24 -14.11 13.87
C MET A 390 -33.01 -12.72 13.22
N ALA A 391 -31.87 -12.50 12.55
CA ALA A 391 -31.47 -11.19 12.07
C ALA A 391 -32.13 -10.82 10.73
N SER A 392 -33.44 -10.60 10.74
CA SER A 392 -34.22 -10.08 9.61
C SER A 392 -34.26 -8.56 9.60
N ALA A 393 -33.11 -7.90 9.69
CA ALA A 393 -33.09 -6.46 9.40
C ALA A 393 -33.31 -6.28 7.90
N LEU A 394 -34.38 -5.57 7.54
CA LEU A 394 -34.78 -5.31 6.15
C LEU A 394 -33.69 -4.55 5.39
N GLN A 395 -32.92 -3.73 6.11
CA GLN A 395 -31.85 -2.92 5.55
C GLN A 395 -30.74 -2.73 6.58
N TYR A 396 -29.49 -2.73 6.10
CA TYR A 396 -28.30 -2.51 6.92
C TYR A 396 -27.69 -1.15 6.58
N PHE A 397 -27.49 -0.33 7.61
CA PHE A 397 -26.82 0.96 7.48
C PHE A 397 -25.42 0.84 8.09
N ASN A 398 -24.40 1.14 7.29
CA ASN A 398 -23.04 1.23 7.80
C ASN A 398 -22.74 2.67 8.22
N LEU A 399 -22.77 2.91 9.54
CA LEU A 399 -22.52 4.22 10.13
C LEU A 399 -21.07 4.40 10.60
N TYR A 400 -20.13 3.60 10.07
CA TYR A 400 -18.72 3.65 10.49
C TYR A 400 -18.07 5.00 10.18
N HIS A 401 -18.22 5.52 8.96
CA HIS A 401 -17.62 6.81 8.57
C HIS A 401 -18.23 8.00 9.32
N SER A 402 -17.42 9.03 9.58
CA SER A 402 -17.85 10.25 10.29
C SER A 402 -18.95 11.02 9.55
N MET A 403 -18.99 10.91 8.22
CA MET A 403 -20.02 11.50 7.35
C MET A 403 -21.14 10.52 6.98
N ALA A 404 -21.15 9.29 7.53
CA ALA A 404 -22.22 8.34 7.26
C ALA A 404 -23.46 8.72 8.06
N GLY A 405 -24.59 8.84 7.37
CA GLY A 405 -25.91 9.12 7.94
C GLY A 405 -26.99 8.33 7.23
N ILE A 406 -28.18 8.29 7.81
CA ILE A 406 -29.36 7.70 7.18
C ILE A 406 -30.14 8.84 6.53
N ALA A 407 -30.05 8.97 5.20
CA ALA A 407 -30.84 9.94 4.47
C ALA A 407 -32.29 9.46 4.39
N VAL A 408 -33.19 10.16 5.07
CA VAL A 408 -34.63 9.91 4.98
C VAL A 408 -35.21 10.85 3.91
N PRO A 409 -35.87 10.34 2.86
CA PRO A 409 -36.51 11.19 1.87
C PRO A 409 -37.55 12.10 2.53
N SER A 410 -37.74 13.30 2.00
CA SER A 410 -38.72 14.26 2.52
C SER A 410 -40.14 13.71 2.35
N ILE A 411 -40.70 13.15 3.43
CA ILE A 411 -42.07 12.63 3.45
C ILE A 411 -43.02 13.83 3.57
N HIS A 412 -43.65 14.19 2.45
CA HIS A 412 -44.51 15.39 2.35
C HIS A 412 -45.86 15.26 3.07
N LYS A 413 -46.32 14.04 3.38
CA LYS A 413 -47.52 13.78 4.19
C LYS A 413 -47.26 12.63 5.15
N TRP A 414 -47.00 12.95 6.40
CA TRP A 414 -46.95 11.97 7.48
C TRP A 414 -48.37 11.58 7.89
N PRO A 415 -48.69 10.28 8.06
CA PRO A 415 -50.00 9.84 8.55
C PRO A 415 -50.21 10.11 10.06
N GLY A 416 -49.33 10.89 10.70
CA GLY A 416 -49.36 11.23 12.13
C GLY A 416 -48.36 12.34 12.49
N SER A 417 -48.30 12.71 13.79
CA SER A 417 -47.44 13.79 14.31
C SER A 417 -45.97 13.39 14.53
N ALA A 418 -45.66 12.09 14.48
CA ALA A 418 -44.30 11.56 14.61
C ALA A 418 -44.19 10.19 13.91
N PHE A 419 -42.96 9.71 13.71
CA PHE A 419 -42.67 8.34 13.34
C PHE A 419 -41.72 7.70 14.35
N SER A 420 -41.87 6.40 14.55
CA SER A 420 -40.94 5.58 15.33
C SER A 420 -40.43 4.46 14.43
N PHE A 421 -39.13 4.20 14.45
CA PHE A 421 -38.55 3.00 13.84
C PHE A 421 -37.75 2.25 14.89
N ASN A 422 -37.76 0.92 14.79
CA ASN A 422 -36.94 0.05 15.61
C ASN A 422 -35.70 -0.32 14.79
N ALA A 423 -34.52 -0.01 15.31
CA ALA A 423 -33.25 -0.40 14.73
C ALA A 423 -32.47 -1.29 15.69
N TRP A 424 -31.78 -2.28 15.13
CA TRP A 424 -30.86 -3.12 15.87
C TRP A 424 -29.45 -2.56 15.68
N LEU A 425 -28.79 -2.19 16.77
CA LEU A 425 -27.41 -1.73 16.72
C LEU A 425 -26.48 -2.94 16.84
N CYS A 426 -25.77 -3.27 15.77
CA CYS A 426 -24.71 -4.26 15.80
C CYS A 426 -23.40 -3.55 16.17
N LEU A 427 -22.95 -3.75 17.41
CA LEU A 427 -21.63 -3.33 17.87
C LEU A 427 -20.66 -4.47 17.54
N ASP A 428 -20.19 -4.54 16.30
CA ASP A 428 -19.00 -5.35 16.01
C ASP A 428 -17.82 -4.71 16.78
N GLN A 429 -16.91 -5.54 17.32
CA GLN A 429 -15.75 -5.02 18.06
C GLN A 429 -15.00 -4.02 17.18
N ASP A 430 -14.84 -2.80 17.71
CA ASP A 430 -14.06 -1.75 17.05
C ASP A 430 -12.69 -2.32 16.69
N ARG A 431 -12.22 -2.02 15.48
CA ARG A 431 -10.81 -2.17 15.13
C ARG A 431 -10.02 -1.36 16.14
N VAL A 432 -9.34 -2.02 17.06
CA VAL A 432 -8.47 -1.35 18.01
C VAL A 432 -7.30 -0.80 17.19
N ASP A 433 -7.31 0.50 16.90
CA ASP A 433 -6.13 1.21 16.40
C ASP A 433 -5.11 1.22 17.55
N PRO A 434 -3.97 0.50 17.46
CA PRO A 434 -3.03 0.39 18.58
C PRO A 434 -2.37 1.74 18.93
N SER A 435 -2.50 2.76 18.08
CA SER A 435 -1.97 4.11 18.29
C SER A 435 -2.94 5.07 18.99
N ALA A 436 -4.22 4.71 19.14
CA ALA A 436 -5.20 5.57 19.79
C ALA A 436 -5.25 5.28 21.29
N THR A 437 -4.46 6.03 22.07
CA THR A 437 -4.68 6.15 23.51
C THR A 437 -6.12 6.56 23.79
N SER A 438 -6.85 5.64 24.42
CA SER A 438 -8.13 5.79 25.11
C SER A 438 -8.67 7.23 25.22
N LYS A 439 -9.45 7.66 24.22
CA LYS A 439 -10.37 8.79 24.38
C LYS A 439 -11.79 8.36 24.05
N SER A 440 -12.54 8.09 25.12
CA SER A 440 -13.98 8.15 25.32
C SER A 440 -14.88 7.90 24.11
N GLY A 441 -15.77 6.90 24.23
CA GLY A 441 -16.83 6.59 23.27
C GLY A 441 -17.47 7.84 22.68
N LYS A 442 -17.29 8.02 21.37
CA LYS A 442 -17.88 9.12 20.62
C LYS A 442 -19.38 8.86 20.50
N ARG A 443 -20.18 9.65 21.22
CA ARG A 443 -21.64 9.72 20.99
C ARG A 443 -21.86 10.35 19.63
N LYS A 444 -22.10 9.55 18.58
CA LYS A 444 -22.57 10.06 17.28
C LYS A 444 -24.04 10.43 17.43
N GLN A 445 -24.33 11.71 17.29
CA GLN A 445 -25.69 12.20 17.15
C GLN A 445 -26.03 12.10 15.66
N LEU A 446 -26.98 11.23 15.32
CA LEU A 446 -27.58 11.19 13.98
C LEU A 446 -28.42 12.47 13.85
N TYR A 447 -28.02 13.38 12.97
CA TYR A 447 -28.79 14.57 12.61
C TYR A 447 -29.77 14.24 11.50
#